data_AF-A0A7C1VMD4-F1
#
_entry.id   AF-A0A7C1VMD4-F1
#
_cell.length_a   1.000
_cell.length_b   1.000
_cell.length_c   1.000
_cell.angle_alpha   90.00
_cell.angle_beta   90.00
_cell.angle_gamma   90.00
#
_symmetry.space_group_name_H-M   'P 1'
#
loop_
_entity.id
_entity.type
_entity.pdbx_description
1 polymer ?
#
loop_
_entity_poly.entity_id
_entity_poly.type
_entity_poly.pdbx_seq_one_letter_code
_entity_poly.pdbx_strand_id
1 'polypeptide(L)'
;MKHNTLKLTMLLALGLSGTQAHALGLVALPDTGFASSAYTSCYNDGRVVPPANADDVKGNFGSYPIAGANQPSTSKNNTCFIAKPFFENFSPVSGYTLVGNRSTVIPATTGGGGNIGTLVDYVWRNSAQTMCIFGTRATMISADHDSSKSGTQYFEINDIARGGFANSGTVNVGYTIFSTAGNTSPVYRVGRTFTSVQHRSKSYDTFLNKQVNGTNYLDLPTKNSVTAAITGENSPIDATDPASTTLATQDAVVNSNWVDFTADTVFYDDDGSTNALSGFTYIQAACDGTDTDDWVLSDAIRLRQTAQEETTFKEIAIPGFAPPGASIP
;
A
#
# COMPACT_ATOMS: atom_id res chain seq x y z
N MET A 1 -14.14 33.52 -58.16
CA MET A 1 -15.05 32.51 -57.59
C MET A 1 -14.37 31.15 -57.55
N LYS A 2 -13.89 30.73 -56.38
CA LYS A 2 -14.17 29.42 -55.75
C LYS A 2 -13.18 29.25 -54.60
N HIS A 3 -13.76 29.27 -53.40
CA HIS A 3 -13.14 28.95 -52.13
C HIS A 3 -12.61 27.51 -52.13
N ASN A 4 -11.54 27.25 -51.38
CA ASN A 4 -11.41 26.02 -50.60
C ASN A 4 -10.35 26.20 -49.50
N THR A 5 -10.81 26.70 -48.36
CA THR A 5 -10.19 26.51 -47.04
C THR A 5 -10.15 25.02 -46.71
N LEU A 6 -8.97 24.40 -46.72
CA LEU A 6 -8.77 23.08 -46.11
C LEU A 6 -8.15 23.27 -44.73
N LYS A 7 -8.98 23.10 -43.71
CA LYS A 7 -8.57 22.95 -42.31
C LYS A 7 -7.87 21.61 -42.18
N LEU A 8 -6.59 21.59 -41.79
CA LEU A 8 -5.93 20.36 -41.38
C LEU A 8 -5.95 20.28 -39.85
N THR A 9 -6.81 19.38 -39.38
CA THR A 9 -7.06 19.07 -37.98
C THR A 9 -5.88 18.31 -37.37
N MET A 10 -5.46 18.82 -36.21
CA MET A 10 -4.76 18.17 -35.11
C MET A 10 -5.09 16.67 -35.01
N LEU A 11 -4.11 15.78 -35.21
CA LEU A 11 -4.14 14.39 -34.71
C LEU A 11 -2.72 13.78 -34.77
N LEU A 12 -1.93 14.03 -33.73
CA LEU A 12 -0.71 13.26 -33.43
C LEU A 12 -0.45 13.31 -31.92
N ALA A 13 -1.47 12.91 -31.15
CA ALA A 13 -1.28 12.32 -29.83
C ALA A 13 -1.38 10.80 -30.03
N LEU A 14 -0.34 10.20 -30.64
CA LEU A 14 -0.15 8.76 -30.53
C LEU A 14 0.22 8.49 -29.09
N GLY A 15 -0.72 7.92 -28.34
CA GLY A 15 -0.49 7.41 -27.01
C GLY A 15 0.69 6.46 -27.04
N LEU A 16 1.80 6.90 -26.44
CA LEU A 16 2.68 5.96 -25.78
C LEU A 16 1.87 5.40 -24.62
N SER A 17 1.20 4.27 -24.84
CA SER A 17 1.06 3.28 -23.78
C SER A 17 2.49 2.91 -23.38
N GLY A 18 3.05 3.70 -22.46
CA GLY A 18 4.34 3.45 -21.88
C GLY A 18 4.23 2.10 -21.19
N THR A 19 4.74 1.06 -21.83
CA THR A 19 5.26 -0.09 -21.11
C THR A 19 6.31 0.49 -20.19
N GLN A 20 5.96 0.70 -18.92
CA GLN A 20 6.89 1.19 -17.92
C GLN A 20 8.00 0.15 -17.85
N ALA A 21 9.15 0.47 -18.44
CA ALA A 21 10.35 -0.31 -18.21
C ALA A 21 10.61 -0.23 -16.69
N HIS A 22 10.36 -1.32 -15.96
CA HIS A 22 10.55 -1.39 -14.52
C HIS A 22 12.03 -1.15 -14.23
N ALA A 23 12.38 0.10 -13.95
CA ALA A 23 13.70 0.45 -13.46
C ALA A 23 13.84 -0.13 -12.06
N LEU A 24 15.06 -0.50 -11.69
CA LEU A 24 15.49 -0.95 -10.34
C LEU A 24 15.32 0.14 -9.24
N GLY A 25 14.37 1.06 -9.41
CA GLY A 25 14.15 2.25 -8.59
C GLY A 25 12.66 2.54 -8.41
N LEU A 26 12.34 3.74 -7.91
CA LEU A 26 10.97 4.13 -7.60
C LEU A 26 10.12 4.24 -8.88
N VAL A 27 8.85 3.83 -8.78
CA VAL A 27 7.86 3.83 -9.86
C VAL A 27 7.05 5.12 -9.82
N ALA A 28 6.84 5.75 -10.97
CA ALA A 28 6.00 6.94 -11.06
C ALA A 28 4.53 6.61 -10.75
N LEU A 29 3.94 7.40 -9.85
CA LEU A 29 2.55 7.36 -9.44
C LEU A 29 1.89 8.73 -9.78
N PRO A 30 1.20 8.83 -10.94
CA PRO A 30 0.60 10.08 -11.39
C PRO A 30 -0.46 10.59 -10.42
N ASP A 31 -0.61 11.91 -10.31
CA ASP A 31 -1.68 12.57 -9.54
C ASP A 31 -3.09 12.31 -10.09
N THR A 32 -3.16 11.91 -11.35
CA THR A 32 -4.38 11.51 -12.08
C THR A 32 -4.67 10.00 -11.98
N GLY A 33 -3.82 9.23 -11.27
CA GLY A 33 -3.90 7.77 -11.24
C GLY A 33 -3.50 7.13 -12.57
N PHE A 34 -3.98 5.90 -12.78
CA PHE A 34 -3.77 5.15 -14.02
C PHE A 34 -5.05 5.08 -14.84
N ALA A 35 -4.92 4.74 -16.12
CA ALA A 35 -6.03 4.77 -17.08
C ALA A 35 -7.27 3.96 -16.64
N SER A 36 -7.07 2.87 -15.90
CA SER A 36 -8.14 1.96 -15.47
C SER A 36 -8.27 1.84 -13.95
N SER A 37 -7.46 2.53 -13.15
CA SER A 37 -7.42 2.34 -11.69
C SER A 37 -6.72 3.49 -10.98
N ALA A 38 -7.09 3.76 -9.74
CA ALA A 38 -6.25 4.56 -8.85
C ALA A 38 -4.98 3.82 -8.40
N TYR A 39 -4.94 2.49 -8.55
CA TYR A 39 -3.84 1.61 -8.16
C TYR A 39 -3.03 1.11 -9.35
N THR A 40 -1.80 0.70 -9.06
CA THR A 40 -1.03 -0.24 -9.87
C THR A 40 -0.65 -1.45 -9.03
N SER A 41 -0.56 -2.61 -9.66
CA SER A 41 -0.02 -3.81 -9.02
C SER A 41 1.48 -3.62 -8.74
N CYS A 42 1.92 -4.11 -7.58
CA CYS A 42 3.32 -4.21 -7.21
C CYS A 42 3.73 -5.68 -7.22
N TYR A 43 3.53 -6.41 -6.12
CA TYR A 43 3.89 -7.82 -6.07
C TYR A 43 3.00 -8.73 -6.94
N ASN A 44 1.70 -8.43 -6.99
CA ASN A 44 0.70 -9.23 -7.71
C ASN A 44 0.58 -8.88 -9.21
N ASP A 45 1.54 -8.14 -9.76
CA ASP A 45 1.60 -7.95 -11.20
C ASP A 45 1.76 -9.28 -11.94
N GLY A 46 0.95 -9.49 -12.98
CA GLY A 46 0.88 -10.73 -13.74
C GLY A 46 0.41 -11.97 -12.96
N ARG A 47 -0.20 -11.83 -11.77
CA ARG A 47 -0.76 -12.96 -11.01
C ARG A 47 -1.82 -13.68 -11.85
N VAL A 48 -1.71 -15.00 -11.94
CA VAL A 48 -2.65 -15.87 -12.67
C VAL A 48 -3.55 -16.59 -11.66
N VAL A 49 -4.86 -16.50 -11.84
CA VAL A 49 -5.85 -17.08 -10.93
C VAL A 49 -6.85 -17.94 -11.73
N PRO A 50 -6.93 -19.27 -11.47
CA PRO A 50 -6.06 -20.08 -10.60
C PRO A 50 -4.64 -20.23 -11.20
N PRO A 51 -3.60 -20.45 -10.37
CA PRO A 51 -2.24 -20.61 -10.87
C PRO A 51 -2.09 -21.90 -11.69
N ALA A 52 -1.34 -21.82 -12.80
CA ALA A 52 -1.08 -22.98 -13.66
C ALA A 52 0.25 -23.67 -13.34
N ASN A 53 1.20 -22.93 -12.76
CA ASN A 53 2.51 -23.43 -12.36
C ASN A 53 3.00 -22.77 -11.05
N ALA A 54 4.16 -23.18 -10.53
CA ALA A 54 4.69 -22.68 -9.27
C ALA A 54 5.12 -21.20 -9.30
N ASP A 55 5.49 -20.64 -10.46
CA ASP A 55 5.83 -19.23 -10.60
C ASP A 55 4.58 -18.31 -10.62
N ASP A 56 3.42 -18.85 -11.00
CA ASP A 56 2.13 -18.16 -10.94
C ASP A 56 1.62 -17.98 -9.49
N VAL A 57 2.15 -18.79 -8.55
CA VAL A 57 1.73 -18.79 -7.14
C VAL A 57 2.30 -17.55 -6.44
N LYS A 58 1.48 -16.50 -6.35
CA LYS A 58 1.77 -15.27 -5.60
C LYS A 58 0.82 -15.14 -4.42
N GLY A 59 1.33 -14.70 -3.27
CA GLY A 59 0.53 -14.42 -2.06
C GLY A 59 -0.75 -13.64 -2.40
N ASN A 60 -1.90 -14.25 -2.09
CA ASN A 60 -3.21 -13.67 -2.39
C ASN A 60 -3.55 -12.59 -1.36
N PHE A 61 -2.81 -11.47 -1.37
CA PHE A 61 -2.99 -10.39 -0.40
C PHE A 61 -2.89 -10.88 1.05
N GLY A 62 -1.94 -11.78 1.32
CA GLY A 62 -1.68 -12.31 2.66
C GLY A 62 -2.42 -13.59 3.01
N SER A 63 -3.42 -14.02 2.23
CA SER A 63 -4.24 -15.19 2.61
C SER A 63 -3.48 -16.53 2.72
N TYR A 64 -2.20 -16.57 2.32
CA TYR A 64 -1.33 -17.72 2.55
C TYR A 64 0.17 -17.34 2.43
N PRO A 65 1.08 -18.13 3.03
CA PRO A 65 2.52 -17.87 2.98
C PRO A 65 3.11 -17.87 1.56
N ILE A 66 3.94 -16.87 1.26
CA ILE A 66 4.66 -16.78 -0.01
C ILE A 66 5.84 -17.75 -0.01
N ALA A 67 5.87 -18.65 -1.00
CA ALA A 67 7.00 -19.54 -1.22
C ALA A 67 8.30 -18.74 -1.44
N GLY A 68 9.42 -19.18 -0.85
CA GLY A 68 10.70 -18.46 -0.91
C GLY A 68 11.16 -18.12 -2.33
N ALA A 69 10.91 -19.01 -3.30
CA ALA A 69 11.23 -18.79 -4.71
C ALA A 69 10.43 -17.65 -5.37
N ASN A 70 9.32 -17.23 -4.76
CA ASN A 70 8.43 -16.17 -5.23
C ASN A 70 8.51 -14.91 -4.37
N GLN A 71 9.45 -14.81 -3.44
CA GLN A 71 9.69 -13.57 -2.70
C GLN A 71 10.21 -12.46 -3.64
N PRO A 72 9.86 -11.18 -3.38
CA PRO A 72 10.41 -10.06 -4.16
C PRO A 72 11.93 -10.02 -4.08
N SER A 73 12.56 -9.70 -5.20
CA SER A 73 14.00 -9.42 -5.29
C SER A 73 14.23 -8.36 -6.36
N THR A 74 15.48 -7.96 -6.63
CA THR A 74 15.75 -7.04 -7.74
C THR A 74 15.54 -7.65 -9.13
N SER A 75 15.35 -8.98 -9.24
CA SER A 75 15.18 -9.68 -10.52
C SER A 75 13.86 -10.44 -10.67
N LYS A 76 13.02 -10.51 -9.62
CA LYS A 76 11.75 -11.26 -9.64
C LYS A 76 10.71 -10.57 -8.75
N ASN A 77 9.46 -10.53 -9.22
CA ASN A 77 8.31 -9.95 -8.51
C ASN A 77 8.58 -8.52 -7.99
N ASN A 78 9.14 -7.69 -8.86
CA ASN A 78 9.90 -6.50 -8.49
C ASN A 78 9.30 -5.17 -8.99
N THR A 79 8.05 -5.18 -9.45
CA THR A 79 7.41 -4.01 -10.11
C THR A 79 7.58 -2.71 -9.33
N CYS A 80 7.42 -2.74 -8.00
CA CYS A 80 7.66 -1.59 -7.09
C CYS A 80 8.76 -1.87 -6.05
N PHE A 81 9.44 -3.01 -6.16
CA PHE A 81 10.43 -3.42 -5.17
C PHE A 81 11.76 -2.76 -5.49
N ILE A 82 12.41 -2.19 -4.49
CA ILE A 82 13.75 -1.61 -4.60
C ILE A 82 14.73 -2.36 -3.70
N ALA A 83 16.00 -2.35 -4.09
CA ALA A 83 17.06 -2.95 -3.30
C ALA A 83 17.08 -2.35 -1.89
N LYS A 84 17.10 -3.21 -0.87
CA LYS A 84 17.09 -2.74 0.52
C LYS A 84 18.39 -1.98 0.82
N PRO A 85 18.32 -0.80 1.48
CA PRO A 85 19.52 -0.17 2.00
C PRO A 85 20.10 -1.00 3.15
N PHE A 86 21.35 -0.71 3.52
CA PHE A 86 22.05 -1.46 4.56
C PHE A 86 21.40 -1.33 5.94
N PHE A 87 20.87 -0.14 6.25
CA PHE A 87 20.09 0.15 7.45
C PHE A 87 18.81 0.89 7.09
N GLU A 88 17.80 0.77 7.96
CA GLU A 88 16.52 1.44 7.76
C GLU A 88 16.61 2.96 7.70
N ASN A 89 17.60 3.56 8.37
CA ASN A 89 17.82 5.00 8.36
C ASN A 89 18.69 5.48 7.18
N PHE A 90 19.12 4.58 6.28
CA PHE A 90 19.81 4.93 5.04
C PHE A 90 18.79 5.11 3.93
N SER A 91 19.01 6.10 3.06
CA SER A 91 18.10 6.32 1.94
C SER A 91 18.14 5.13 0.97
N PRO A 92 16.98 4.70 0.43
CA PRO A 92 16.96 3.69 -0.61
C PRO A 92 17.44 4.21 -1.98
N VAL A 93 17.62 5.53 -2.13
CA VAL A 93 18.07 6.17 -3.37
C VAL A 93 19.34 6.95 -3.07
N SER A 94 20.36 6.79 -3.92
CA SER A 94 21.62 7.52 -3.78
C SER A 94 21.42 9.05 -3.89
N GLY A 95 22.24 9.82 -3.19
CA GLY A 95 22.19 11.30 -3.22
C GLY A 95 21.20 11.92 -2.23
N TYR A 96 20.59 11.13 -1.35
CA TYR A 96 19.69 11.57 -0.30
C TYR A 96 20.30 11.30 1.09
N THR A 97 20.13 12.25 2.00
CA THR A 97 20.60 12.16 3.41
C THR A 97 19.43 12.28 4.37
N LEU A 98 19.49 11.58 5.51
CA LEU A 98 18.44 11.62 6.52
C LEU A 98 18.36 13.01 7.14
N VAL A 99 17.16 13.60 7.16
CA VAL A 99 16.90 14.94 7.73
C VAL A 99 15.85 14.93 8.84
N GLY A 100 14.99 13.92 8.87
CA GLY A 100 13.96 13.76 9.91
C GLY A 100 13.71 12.28 10.20
N ASN A 101 13.47 11.94 11.46
CA ASN A 101 13.09 10.60 11.86
C ASN A 101 12.22 10.64 13.10
N ARG A 102 11.34 9.65 13.23
CA ARG A 102 10.50 9.49 14.40
C ARG A 102 10.04 8.05 14.56
N SER A 103 9.72 7.70 15.79
CA SER A 103 9.01 6.47 16.14
C SER A 103 7.74 6.84 16.90
N THR A 104 6.63 6.19 16.61
CA THR A 104 5.34 6.46 17.24
C THR A 104 4.66 5.13 17.58
N VAL A 105 4.05 5.07 18.76
CA VAL A 105 3.29 3.88 19.16
C VAL A 105 2.04 3.76 18.30
N ILE A 106 1.71 2.52 17.91
CA ILE A 106 0.39 2.20 17.36
C ILE A 106 -0.48 1.86 18.57
N PRO A 107 -1.47 2.72 18.90
CA PRO A 107 -2.29 2.52 20.08
C PRO A 107 -3.21 1.31 19.92
N ALA A 108 -3.60 0.70 21.04
CA ALA A 108 -4.79 -0.15 21.08
C ALA A 108 -6.04 0.65 20.66
N THR A 109 -7.06 -0.03 20.14
CA THR A 109 -8.32 0.61 19.70
C THR A 109 -9.48 0.28 20.64
N THR A 110 -10.58 1.02 20.50
CA THR A 110 -11.91 0.74 21.09
C THR A 110 -11.91 0.29 22.57
N GLY A 111 -11.10 0.91 23.43
CA GLY A 111 -11.14 0.66 24.89
C GLY A 111 -9.99 -0.19 25.44
N GLY A 112 -9.14 -0.75 24.58
CA GLY A 112 -7.89 -1.40 24.99
C GLY A 112 -6.86 -0.40 25.54
N GLY A 113 -6.07 -0.85 26.53
CA GLY A 113 -4.93 -0.09 27.05
C GLY A 113 -3.62 -0.50 26.37
N GLY A 114 -2.63 0.41 26.33
CA GLY A 114 -1.29 0.10 25.84
C GLY A 114 -1.08 0.34 24.34
N ASN A 115 -0.14 -0.40 23.74
CA ASN A 115 0.21 -0.30 22.33
C ASN A 115 0.24 -1.69 21.68
N ILE A 116 -0.14 -1.75 20.41
CA ILE A 116 -0.13 -2.98 19.61
C ILE A 116 1.04 -3.03 18.64
N GLY A 117 1.82 -1.97 18.58
CA GLY A 117 2.96 -1.87 17.68
C GLY A 117 3.67 -0.53 17.76
N THR A 118 4.62 -0.36 16.85
CA THR A 118 5.35 0.88 16.63
C THR A 118 5.40 1.16 15.13
N LEU A 119 5.42 2.44 14.77
CA LEU A 119 5.61 2.92 13.41
C LEU A 119 6.86 3.80 13.39
N VAL A 120 7.78 3.49 12.49
CA VAL A 120 8.91 4.36 12.17
C VAL A 120 8.59 5.17 10.92
N ASP A 121 8.96 6.44 10.95
CA ASP A 121 8.76 7.37 9.86
C ASP A 121 10.03 8.21 9.66
N TYR A 122 10.52 8.23 8.42
CA TYR A 122 11.79 8.83 8.06
C TYR A 122 11.62 9.79 6.88
N VAL A 123 12.44 10.83 6.87
CA VAL A 123 12.57 11.75 5.74
C VAL A 123 14.03 11.84 5.34
N TRP A 124 14.31 11.54 4.09
CA TRP A 124 15.60 11.85 3.46
C TRP A 124 15.42 12.96 2.44
N ARG A 125 16.44 13.81 2.28
CA ARG A 125 16.41 14.96 1.37
C ARG A 125 17.62 14.93 0.45
N ASN A 126 17.44 15.32 -0.80
CA ASN A 126 18.55 15.45 -1.73
C ASN A 126 19.42 16.68 -1.40
N SER A 127 20.66 16.71 -1.90
CA SER A 127 21.58 17.84 -1.66
C SER A 127 21.09 19.18 -2.21
N ALA A 128 20.25 19.15 -3.25
CA ALA A 128 19.62 20.34 -3.83
C ALA A 128 18.42 20.86 -3.01
N GLN A 129 17.97 20.12 -1.99
CA GLN A 129 16.82 20.47 -1.14
C GLN A 129 15.52 20.71 -1.92
N THR A 130 15.32 19.95 -2.99
CA THR A 130 14.15 20.06 -3.87
C THR A 130 13.28 18.82 -3.85
N MET A 131 13.83 17.70 -3.39
CA MET A 131 13.14 16.41 -3.36
C MET A 131 13.43 15.70 -2.04
N CYS A 132 12.39 15.06 -1.51
CA CYS A 132 12.47 14.25 -0.31
C CYS A 132 11.93 12.85 -0.58
N ILE A 133 12.37 11.89 0.23
CA ILE A 133 11.82 10.54 0.31
C ILE A 133 11.23 10.39 1.71
N PHE A 134 9.96 10.04 1.75
CA PHE A 134 9.16 9.82 2.94
C PHE A 134 9.01 8.30 3.11
N GLY A 135 9.59 7.74 4.17
CA GLY A 135 9.59 6.31 4.43
C GLY A 135 8.70 5.93 5.61
N THR A 136 7.94 4.84 5.51
CA THR A 136 7.10 4.33 6.61
C THR A 136 7.25 2.82 6.78
N ARG A 137 7.39 2.36 8.03
CA ARG A 137 7.32 0.93 8.37
C ARG A 137 6.63 0.73 9.72
N ALA A 138 5.71 -0.22 9.78
CA ALA A 138 5.08 -0.67 11.02
C ALA A 138 5.76 -1.94 11.55
N THR A 139 5.75 -2.08 12.89
CA THR A 139 6.03 -3.33 13.60
C THR A 139 4.87 -3.59 14.56
N MET A 140 4.20 -4.72 14.39
CA MET A 140 3.20 -5.23 15.31
C MET A 140 3.88 -6.04 16.42
N ILE A 141 3.43 -5.86 17.67
CA ILE A 141 3.97 -6.56 18.86
C ILE A 141 2.89 -7.24 19.69
N SER A 142 1.61 -7.01 19.35
CA SER A 142 0.45 -7.63 19.97
C SER A 142 -0.57 -7.95 18.89
N ALA A 143 -1.22 -9.10 19.02
CA ALA A 143 -2.39 -9.45 18.21
C ALA A 143 -3.66 -8.75 18.74
N ASP A 144 -3.76 -8.59 20.07
CA ASP A 144 -4.93 -8.04 20.73
C ASP A 144 -4.89 -6.50 20.72
N HIS A 145 -5.84 -5.89 20.00
CA HIS A 145 -6.01 -4.44 19.96
C HIS A 145 -7.04 -3.90 20.94
N ASP A 146 -7.83 -4.72 21.62
CA ASP A 146 -8.93 -4.29 22.50
C ASP A 146 -9.08 -5.24 23.67
N SER A 147 -8.09 -5.19 24.56
CA SER A 147 -8.02 -5.96 25.80
C SER A 147 -9.19 -5.74 26.77
N SER A 148 -10.13 -4.83 26.46
CA SER A 148 -11.36 -4.65 27.24
C SER A 148 -12.43 -5.70 26.93
N LYS A 149 -12.29 -6.42 25.82
CA LYS A 149 -13.17 -7.52 25.42
C LYS A 149 -12.54 -8.88 25.71
N SER A 150 -13.39 -9.86 25.97
CA SER A 150 -12.94 -11.25 26.16
C SER A 150 -12.49 -11.86 24.82
N GLY A 151 -11.46 -12.69 24.85
CA GLY A 151 -10.81 -13.26 23.66
C GLY A 151 -9.74 -12.32 23.10
N THR A 152 -9.14 -12.69 21.97
CA THR A 152 -8.16 -11.86 21.26
C THR A 152 -8.87 -11.08 20.16
N GLN A 153 -8.72 -9.76 20.13
CA GLN A 153 -9.27 -8.92 19.08
C GLN A 153 -8.17 -8.58 18.08
N TYR A 154 -8.10 -9.36 17.00
CA TYR A 154 -7.04 -9.26 16.00
C TYR A 154 -7.05 -7.91 15.27
N PHE A 155 -5.86 -7.35 15.08
CA PHE A 155 -5.62 -6.23 14.19
C PHE A 155 -4.56 -6.57 13.14
N GLU A 156 -4.98 -6.51 11.88
CA GLU A 156 -4.09 -6.58 10.72
C GLU A 156 -4.05 -5.23 10.01
N ILE A 157 -2.84 -4.77 9.68
CA ILE A 157 -2.64 -3.64 8.78
C ILE A 157 -2.65 -4.18 7.35
N ASN A 158 -3.83 -4.11 6.72
CA ASN A 158 -4.00 -4.42 5.31
C ASN A 158 -3.59 -3.25 4.41
N ASP A 159 -3.61 -2.02 4.90
CA ASP A 159 -3.19 -0.85 4.11
C ASP A 159 -2.52 0.23 4.97
N ILE A 160 -1.53 0.88 4.38
CA ILE A 160 -0.80 2.04 4.93
C ILE A 160 -1.00 3.21 3.95
N ALA A 161 -1.85 4.17 4.31
CA ALA A 161 -2.07 5.36 3.52
C ALA A 161 -1.32 6.57 4.08
N ARG A 162 -0.64 7.35 3.24
CA ARG A 162 0.06 8.57 3.61
C ARG A 162 -0.46 9.78 2.84
N GLY A 163 -0.77 10.85 3.57
CA GLY A 163 -1.35 12.08 3.04
C GLY A 163 -0.33 13.21 2.86
N GLY A 164 -0.75 14.28 2.18
CA GLY A 164 -0.01 15.53 2.03
C GLY A 164 0.60 15.78 0.64
N PHE A 165 0.23 15.00 -0.36
CA PHE A 165 0.84 15.03 -1.70
C PHE A 165 0.02 15.80 -2.76
N ALA A 166 -1.01 16.55 -2.37
CA ALA A 166 -1.96 17.18 -3.31
C ALA A 166 -1.26 18.06 -4.36
N ASN A 167 -0.21 18.78 -3.93
CA ASN A 167 0.54 19.73 -4.76
C ASN A 167 1.85 19.15 -5.29
N SER A 168 2.10 17.84 -5.12
CA SER A 168 3.35 17.20 -5.54
C SER A 168 3.35 16.76 -7.00
N GLY A 169 2.22 16.86 -7.71
CA GLY A 169 2.06 16.28 -9.04
C GLY A 169 2.32 14.77 -9.01
N THR A 170 3.05 14.24 -9.99
CA THR A 170 3.52 12.85 -9.97
C THR A 170 4.53 12.64 -8.82
N VAL A 171 4.27 11.65 -7.98
CA VAL A 171 5.24 11.18 -6.96
C VAL A 171 5.88 9.88 -7.43
N ASN A 172 7.03 9.49 -6.89
CA ASN A 172 7.61 8.18 -7.18
C ASN A 172 7.52 7.29 -5.94
N VAL A 173 7.09 6.04 -6.09
CA VAL A 173 6.83 5.13 -4.98
C VAL A 173 7.64 3.85 -5.08
N GLY A 174 7.85 3.20 -3.95
CA GLY A 174 8.47 1.88 -3.92
C GLY A 174 8.42 1.30 -2.52
N TYR A 175 8.89 0.08 -2.39
CA TYR A 175 9.04 -0.55 -1.08
C TYR A 175 10.24 -1.48 -1.07
N THR A 176 10.71 -1.80 0.14
CA THR A 176 11.68 -2.87 0.35
C THR A 176 11.29 -3.73 1.54
N ILE A 177 11.97 -4.87 1.70
CA ILE A 177 11.77 -5.82 2.78
C ILE A 177 13.09 -5.97 3.54
N PHE A 178 13.10 -5.58 4.81
CA PHE A 178 14.29 -5.66 5.64
C PHE A 178 14.53 -7.07 6.19
N SER A 179 13.46 -7.82 6.47
CA SER A 179 13.53 -9.16 6.99
C SER A 179 13.16 -10.22 5.95
N THR A 180 14.09 -11.13 5.66
CA THR A 180 13.87 -12.24 4.71
C THR A 180 13.45 -13.53 5.42
N ALA A 181 13.20 -13.50 6.73
CA ALA A 181 12.87 -14.66 7.55
C ALA A 181 11.35 -14.98 7.60
N GLY A 182 10.58 -14.52 6.60
CA GLY A 182 9.15 -14.85 6.48
C GLY A 182 8.21 -14.09 7.42
N ASN A 183 8.65 -12.97 8.00
CA ASN A 183 7.84 -12.11 8.88
C ASN A 183 7.51 -10.74 8.27
N THR A 184 7.53 -10.66 6.93
CA THR A 184 7.18 -9.46 6.17
C THR A 184 6.55 -9.87 4.86
N SER A 185 5.29 -9.50 4.67
CA SER A 185 4.64 -9.60 3.36
C SER A 185 5.08 -8.46 2.44
N PRO A 186 5.09 -8.70 1.12
CA PRO A 186 5.33 -7.64 0.16
C PRO A 186 4.19 -6.64 0.12
N VAL A 187 4.44 -5.49 -0.50
CA VAL A 187 3.36 -4.59 -0.91
C VAL A 187 2.69 -5.16 -2.16
N TYR A 188 1.39 -5.43 -2.08
CA TYR A 188 0.64 -6.06 -3.16
C TYR A 188 0.28 -5.08 -4.28
N ARG A 189 -0.16 -3.87 -3.90
CA ARG A 189 -0.48 -2.77 -4.81
C ARG A 189 -0.18 -1.43 -4.14
N VAL A 190 -0.02 -0.40 -4.96
CA VAL A 190 0.13 0.99 -4.51
C VAL A 190 -0.78 1.89 -5.34
N GLY A 191 -1.44 2.86 -4.72
CA GLY A 191 -2.41 3.70 -5.41
C GLY A 191 -2.35 5.16 -5.03
N ARG A 192 -2.73 6.02 -5.98
CA ARG A 192 -2.94 7.45 -5.76
C ARG A 192 -4.37 7.66 -5.27
N THR A 193 -4.63 7.24 -4.04
CA THR A 193 -5.97 7.25 -3.45
C THR A 193 -5.92 7.32 -1.93
N PHE A 194 -7.03 7.75 -1.34
CA PHE A 194 -7.30 7.61 0.08
C PHE A 194 -7.98 6.30 0.44
N THR A 195 -8.58 5.60 -0.52
CA THR A 195 -9.48 4.47 -0.25
C THR A 195 -8.72 3.16 -0.25
N SER A 196 -8.68 2.46 0.87
CA SER A 196 -8.18 1.09 0.96
C SER A 196 -9.25 0.10 0.49
N VAL A 197 -8.87 -0.79 -0.42
CA VAL A 197 -9.82 -1.68 -1.11
C VAL A 197 -9.67 -3.11 -0.61
N GLN A 198 -10.66 -3.63 0.11
CA GLN A 198 -10.62 -4.99 0.64
C GLN A 198 -10.30 -6.02 -0.46
N HIS A 199 -9.42 -6.96 -0.14
CA HIS A 199 -9.22 -8.19 -0.90
C HIS A 199 -9.60 -9.39 -0.01
N ARG A 200 -10.24 -10.41 -0.59
CA ARG A 200 -10.50 -11.69 0.09
C ARG A 200 -10.19 -12.85 -0.85
N SER A 201 -9.67 -13.92 -0.28
CA SER A 201 -9.58 -15.19 -0.99
C SER A 201 -10.97 -15.81 -1.17
N LYS A 202 -11.06 -16.89 -1.96
CA LYS A 202 -12.31 -17.60 -2.17
C LYS A 202 -12.89 -18.11 -0.86
N SER A 203 -12.05 -18.70 -0.03
CA SER A 203 -12.29 -19.12 1.35
C SER A 203 -10.94 -19.44 1.98
N TYR A 204 -10.89 -19.46 3.30
CA TYR A 204 -9.66 -19.59 4.10
C TYR A 204 -9.43 -21.01 4.63
N ASP A 205 -10.23 -21.98 4.19
CA ASP A 205 -10.23 -23.38 4.64
C ASP A 205 -9.14 -24.27 4.01
N THR A 206 -8.74 -24.01 2.75
CA THR A 206 -7.76 -24.82 2.03
C THR A 206 -6.76 -23.97 1.28
N PHE A 207 -5.54 -24.50 1.09
CA PHE A 207 -4.50 -23.83 0.30
C PHE A 207 -4.95 -23.49 -1.12
N LEU A 208 -5.73 -24.36 -1.77
CA LEU A 208 -6.25 -24.12 -3.11
C LEU A 208 -7.29 -22.99 -3.14
N ASN A 209 -8.17 -22.91 -2.14
CA ASN A 209 -9.14 -21.81 -2.06
C ASN A 209 -8.46 -20.48 -1.71
N LYS A 210 -7.46 -20.49 -0.82
CA LYS A 210 -6.64 -19.32 -0.47
C LYS A 210 -5.91 -18.71 -1.68
N GLN A 211 -5.62 -19.50 -2.72
CA GLN A 211 -4.99 -19.00 -3.96
C GLN A 211 -5.94 -18.23 -4.87
N VAL A 212 -7.24 -18.47 -4.78
CA VAL A 212 -8.26 -17.93 -5.68
C VAL A 212 -8.93 -16.72 -5.04
N ASN A 213 -9.33 -15.73 -5.84
CA ASN A 213 -10.07 -14.57 -5.33
C ASN A 213 -11.50 -14.97 -4.97
N GLY A 214 -12.07 -14.29 -3.98
CA GLY A 214 -13.51 -14.33 -3.73
C GLY A 214 -14.31 -13.87 -4.95
N THR A 215 -15.60 -14.19 -4.97
CA THR A 215 -16.48 -13.76 -6.07
C THR A 215 -16.53 -12.23 -6.12
N ASN A 216 -16.23 -11.66 -7.30
CA ASN A 216 -16.12 -10.22 -7.54
C ASN A 216 -14.95 -9.50 -6.83
N TYR A 217 -14.02 -10.23 -6.20
CA TYR A 217 -12.78 -9.66 -5.69
C TYR A 217 -11.74 -9.51 -6.80
N LEU A 218 -11.07 -8.35 -6.85
CA LEU A 218 -10.13 -7.98 -7.89
C LEU A 218 -8.75 -7.68 -7.30
N ASP A 219 -7.70 -8.23 -7.90
CA ASP A 219 -6.31 -7.88 -7.54
C ASP A 219 -6.06 -6.38 -7.77
N LEU A 220 -6.65 -5.82 -8.83
CA LEU A 220 -6.59 -4.40 -9.12
C LEU A 220 -8.00 -3.82 -9.25
N PRO A 221 -8.40 -2.85 -8.41
CA PRO A 221 -9.69 -2.17 -8.57
C PRO A 221 -9.76 -1.47 -9.92
N THR A 222 -10.85 -1.60 -10.67
CA THR A 222 -10.91 -1.12 -12.07
C THR A 222 -11.84 0.05 -12.33
N LYS A 223 -12.45 0.59 -11.27
CA LYS A 223 -13.28 1.80 -11.36
C LYS A 223 -12.67 2.88 -10.46
N ASN A 224 -13.21 4.09 -10.58
CA ASN A 224 -12.70 5.30 -9.93
C ASN A 224 -13.91 6.12 -9.43
N SER A 225 -14.57 5.64 -8.38
CA SER A 225 -15.84 6.21 -7.90
C SER A 225 -16.05 6.22 -6.38
N VAL A 226 -15.28 5.46 -5.61
CA VAL A 226 -15.47 5.36 -4.15
C VAL A 226 -14.51 6.28 -3.40
N THR A 227 -15.04 7.10 -2.51
CA THR A 227 -14.28 8.07 -1.69
C THR A 227 -14.12 7.66 -0.23
N ALA A 228 -14.75 6.55 0.20
CA ALA A 228 -14.68 6.07 1.57
C ALA A 228 -13.25 5.67 1.97
N ALA A 229 -12.92 5.70 3.27
CA ALA A 229 -11.59 5.29 3.75
C ALA A 229 -11.30 3.81 3.46
N ILE A 230 -12.33 2.95 3.59
CA ILE A 230 -12.27 1.51 3.30
C ILE A 230 -13.49 1.15 2.44
N THR A 231 -13.28 0.33 1.41
CA THR A 231 -14.35 -0.25 0.58
C THR A 231 -14.32 -1.77 0.64
N GLY A 232 -15.48 -2.40 0.57
CA GLY A 232 -15.66 -3.86 0.67
C GLY A 232 -16.80 -4.21 1.63
N GLU A 233 -16.76 -5.43 2.16
CA GLU A 233 -17.75 -5.97 3.08
C GLU A 233 -17.28 -5.82 4.54
N ASN A 234 -17.98 -4.99 5.33
CA ASN A 234 -17.66 -4.77 6.75
C ASN A 234 -18.36 -5.78 7.66
N SER A 235 -18.07 -7.07 7.44
CA SER A 235 -18.58 -8.14 8.28
C SER A 235 -17.55 -9.26 8.37
N PRO A 236 -17.41 -9.90 9.55
CA PRO A 236 -16.65 -11.14 9.68
C PRO A 236 -17.10 -12.18 8.65
N ILE A 237 -16.19 -13.07 8.27
CA ILE A 237 -16.48 -14.24 7.45
C ILE A 237 -15.79 -15.48 8.05
N ASP A 238 -16.51 -16.59 8.14
CA ASP A 238 -15.94 -17.84 8.62
C ASP A 238 -14.99 -18.43 7.57
N ALA A 239 -13.96 -19.17 8.01
CA ALA A 239 -12.94 -19.70 7.09
C ALA A 239 -13.50 -20.59 5.97
N THR A 240 -14.63 -21.26 6.20
CA THR A 240 -15.28 -22.13 5.21
C THR A 240 -16.24 -21.40 4.27
N ASP A 241 -16.62 -20.16 4.59
CA ASP A 241 -17.61 -19.42 3.83
C ASP A 241 -17.00 -18.86 2.54
N PRO A 242 -17.66 -19.07 1.38
CA PRO A 242 -17.21 -18.44 0.14
C PRO A 242 -17.35 -16.92 0.21
N ALA A 243 -16.23 -16.20 0.09
CA ALA A 243 -16.26 -14.75 0.04
C ALA A 243 -16.92 -14.26 -1.26
N SER A 244 -17.78 -13.26 -1.12
CA SER A 244 -18.37 -12.54 -2.25
C SER A 244 -18.61 -11.09 -1.87
N THR A 245 -18.51 -10.18 -2.84
CA THR A 245 -18.92 -8.79 -2.65
C THR A 245 -20.01 -8.40 -3.64
N THR A 246 -20.98 -7.62 -3.15
CA THR A 246 -22.10 -7.10 -3.94
C THR A 246 -21.85 -5.69 -4.46
N LEU A 247 -20.84 -5.00 -3.93
CA LEU A 247 -20.44 -3.69 -4.41
C LEU A 247 -20.02 -3.82 -5.87
N ALA A 248 -20.67 -3.02 -6.73
CA ALA A 248 -20.47 -3.08 -8.17
C ALA A 248 -19.02 -2.83 -8.60
N THR A 249 -18.13 -2.41 -7.69
CA THR A 249 -16.69 -2.62 -7.77
C THR A 249 -16.04 -2.31 -6.43
N GLN A 250 -15.14 -3.19 -6.03
CA GLN A 250 -13.95 -2.82 -5.28
C GLN A 250 -13.23 -1.71 -6.03
N ASP A 251 -13.37 -0.50 -5.53
CA ASP A 251 -13.09 0.71 -6.26
C ASP A 251 -12.45 1.71 -5.32
N ALA A 252 -11.55 2.50 -5.84
CA ALA A 252 -10.98 3.64 -5.17
C ALA A 252 -10.95 4.81 -6.14
N VAL A 253 -11.47 5.96 -5.69
CA VAL A 253 -11.35 7.19 -6.44
C VAL A 253 -9.89 7.65 -6.42
N VAL A 254 -9.42 8.26 -7.51
CA VAL A 254 -8.13 8.94 -7.48
C VAL A 254 -8.18 10.11 -6.50
N ASN A 255 -7.19 10.18 -5.62
CA ASN A 255 -7.00 11.28 -4.70
C ASN A 255 -5.53 11.68 -4.71
N SER A 256 -5.24 12.85 -5.29
CA SER A 256 -3.85 13.32 -5.44
C SER A 256 -3.16 13.60 -4.10
N ASN A 257 -3.90 13.76 -3.00
CA ASN A 257 -3.30 14.02 -1.69
C ASN A 257 -2.78 12.76 -1.00
N TRP A 258 -3.21 11.58 -1.41
CA TRP A 258 -2.97 10.34 -0.68
C TRP A 258 -2.27 9.31 -1.55
N VAL A 259 -1.38 8.54 -0.92
CA VAL A 259 -0.78 7.34 -1.47
C VAL A 259 -1.10 6.20 -0.52
N ASP A 260 -1.72 5.15 -1.03
CA ASP A 260 -2.13 3.97 -0.28
C ASP A 260 -1.30 2.76 -0.71
N PHE A 261 -0.68 2.07 0.25
CA PHE A 261 0.07 0.83 0.04
C PHE A 261 -0.68 -0.32 0.68
N THR A 262 -1.04 -1.32 -0.12
CA THR A 262 -1.68 -2.54 0.39
C THR A 262 -0.64 -3.52 0.89
N ALA A 263 -0.80 -3.91 2.15
CA ALA A 263 0.07 -4.77 2.93
C ALA A 263 -0.73 -5.95 3.51
N ASP A 264 -0.01 -6.82 4.19
CA ASP A 264 -0.53 -7.82 5.11
C ASP A 264 0.49 -7.80 6.25
N THR A 265 0.09 -7.26 7.39
CA THR A 265 0.99 -7.02 8.51
C THR A 265 0.25 -7.25 9.81
N VAL A 266 0.64 -8.31 10.49
CA VAL A 266 -0.04 -8.83 11.67
C VAL A 266 0.98 -9.47 12.60
N PHE A 267 0.80 -9.32 13.91
CA PHE A 267 1.67 -9.97 14.89
C PHE A 267 1.50 -11.49 14.87
N TYR A 268 0.24 -11.93 14.88
CA TYR A 268 -0.20 -13.31 14.84
C TYR A 268 -1.59 -13.36 14.22
N ASP A 269 -1.79 -14.25 13.27
CA ASP A 269 -3.09 -14.49 12.63
C ASP A 269 -3.67 -15.85 13.01
N ASP A 270 -4.97 -16.04 12.80
CA ASP A 270 -5.68 -17.29 13.10
C ASP A 270 -5.14 -18.50 12.31
N ASP A 271 -4.54 -18.24 11.15
CA ASP A 271 -3.91 -19.22 10.27
C ASP A 271 -2.42 -19.52 10.58
N GLY A 272 -1.87 -18.85 11.60
CA GLY A 272 -0.50 -19.04 12.10
C GLY A 272 0.58 -18.22 11.37
N SER A 273 0.23 -17.33 10.44
CA SER A 273 1.15 -16.35 9.84
C SER A 273 1.62 -15.31 10.87
N THR A 274 2.89 -14.87 10.77
CA THR A 274 3.47 -13.84 11.64
C THR A 274 4.19 -12.77 10.83
N ASN A 275 3.45 -11.94 10.10
CA ASN A 275 3.99 -10.80 9.35
C ASN A 275 4.14 -9.55 10.23
N ALA A 276 4.87 -9.67 11.34
CA ALA A 276 4.94 -8.63 12.35
C ALA A 276 5.58 -7.32 11.83
N LEU A 277 6.30 -7.35 10.72
CA LEU A 277 6.88 -6.18 10.07
C LEU A 277 6.15 -5.92 8.75
N SER A 278 5.76 -4.67 8.52
CA SER A 278 5.31 -4.27 7.17
C SER A 278 6.50 -4.20 6.21
N GLY A 279 6.20 -4.24 4.91
CA GLY A 279 7.11 -3.68 3.92
C GLY A 279 7.47 -2.24 4.31
N PHE A 280 8.71 -1.84 4.07
CA PHE A 280 9.13 -0.46 4.27
C PHE A 280 8.80 0.32 3.01
N THR A 281 7.77 1.15 3.09
CA THR A 281 7.22 1.91 1.96
C THR A 281 7.93 3.25 1.80
N TYR A 282 8.04 3.73 0.57
CA TYR A 282 8.72 4.97 0.23
C TYR A 282 7.88 5.79 -0.76
N ILE A 283 7.81 7.11 -0.52
CA ILE A 283 7.25 8.09 -1.45
C ILE A 283 8.28 9.20 -1.65
N GLN A 284 8.72 9.40 -2.87
CA GLN A 284 9.55 10.51 -3.29
C GLN A 284 8.67 11.61 -3.88
N ALA A 285 8.79 12.81 -3.32
CA ALA A 285 8.01 13.98 -3.72
C ALA A 285 8.85 15.26 -3.59
N ALA A 286 8.37 16.34 -4.20
CA ALA A 286 8.96 17.66 -4.02
C ALA A 286 8.90 18.08 -2.54
N CYS A 287 9.96 18.75 -2.09
CA CYS A 287 10.04 19.38 -0.76
C CYS A 287 10.96 20.60 -0.85
N ASP A 288 11.24 21.24 0.29
CA ASP A 288 12.13 22.39 0.37
C ASP A 288 13.22 22.24 1.46
N GLY A 289 13.95 23.34 1.70
CA GLY A 289 15.03 23.46 2.68
C GLY A 289 14.59 23.70 4.13
N THR A 290 13.29 23.78 4.42
CA THR A 290 12.81 24.08 5.78
C THR A 290 13.06 22.93 6.76
N ASP A 291 13.02 23.26 8.06
CA ASP A 291 13.17 22.28 9.12
C ASP A 291 12.02 21.26 9.10
N THR A 292 12.33 19.99 9.34
CA THR A 292 11.32 18.92 9.36
C THR A 292 10.44 18.92 10.61
N ASP A 293 10.79 19.67 11.65
CA ASP A 293 10.00 19.73 12.89
C ASP A 293 8.55 20.17 12.63
N ASP A 294 8.33 21.09 11.68
CA ASP A 294 6.99 21.58 11.29
C ASP A 294 6.32 20.71 10.21
N TRP A 295 6.98 19.65 9.73
CA TRP A 295 6.45 18.78 8.68
C TRP A 295 5.59 17.65 9.25
N VAL A 296 5.56 17.49 10.57
CA VAL A 296 4.74 16.49 11.24
C VAL A 296 3.30 16.98 11.31
N LEU A 297 2.42 16.34 10.54
CA LEU A 297 1.00 16.61 10.58
C LEU A 297 0.29 15.49 11.35
N SER A 298 -0.70 15.88 12.15
CA SER A 298 -1.68 14.94 12.69
C SER A 298 -2.29 14.14 11.55
N ASP A 299 -2.58 12.87 11.80
CA ASP A 299 -3.37 12.05 10.89
C ASP A 299 -2.75 11.79 9.49
N ALA A 300 -1.48 12.15 9.28
CA ALA A 300 -0.82 12.03 7.99
C ALA A 300 -0.63 10.58 7.53
N ILE A 301 -0.69 9.61 8.44
CA ILE A 301 -0.64 8.18 8.14
C ILE A 301 -1.92 7.51 8.67
N ARG A 302 -2.57 6.70 7.83
CA ARG A 302 -3.69 5.84 8.21
C ARG A 302 -3.27 4.37 8.09
N LEU A 303 -3.43 3.62 9.18
CA LEU A 303 -3.27 2.17 9.19
C LEU A 303 -4.65 1.55 9.19
N ARG A 304 -4.94 0.64 8.25
CA ARG A 304 -6.29 0.12 8.05
C ARG A 304 -6.35 -1.38 8.04
N GLN A 305 -7.40 -1.89 8.67
CA GLN A 305 -7.87 -3.25 8.56
C GLN A 305 -9.09 -3.26 7.65
N THR A 306 -9.07 -4.11 6.63
CA THR A 306 -10.12 -4.24 5.63
C THR A 306 -10.95 -5.51 5.79
N ALA A 307 -10.90 -6.19 6.94
CA ALA A 307 -11.73 -7.35 7.26
C ALA A 307 -11.55 -8.54 6.29
N GLN A 308 -10.40 -9.21 6.27
CA GLN A 308 -10.24 -10.41 5.43
C GLN A 308 -11.00 -11.63 5.98
N GLU A 309 -11.02 -11.83 7.30
CA GLU A 309 -11.57 -13.03 7.98
C GLU A 309 -12.55 -12.64 9.11
N GLU A 310 -12.32 -13.05 10.36
CA GLU A 310 -13.20 -12.82 11.52
C GLU A 310 -13.18 -11.36 12.03
N THR A 311 -12.63 -10.42 11.25
CA THR A 311 -12.43 -9.04 11.65
C THR A 311 -13.40 -8.07 10.98
N THR A 312 -13.34 -6.80 11.38
CA THR A 312 -14.19 -5.70 10.85
C THR A 312 -13.31 -4.54 10.44
N PHE A 313 -13.87 -3.59 9.68
CA PHE A 313 -13.14 -2.40 9.27
C PHE A 313 -12.66 -1.59 10.46
N LYS A 314 -11.37 -1.24 10.44
CA LYS A 314 -10.75 -0.38 11.44
C LYS A 314 -9.76 0.54 10.77
N GLU A 315 -9.64 1.75 11.30
CA GLU A 315 -8.63 2.71 10.92
C GLU A 315 -7.97 3.26 12.19
N ILE A 316 -6.65 3.38 12.15
CA ILE A 316 -5.84 4.05 13.18
C ILE A 316 -5.13 5.22 12.51
N ALA A 317 -5.35 6.40 13.05
CA ALA A 317 -4.69 7.64 12.67
C ALA A 317 -3.35 7.77 13.38
N ILE A 318 -2.27 7.98 12.63
CA ILE A 318 -0.93 8.19 13.17
C ILE A 318 -0.39 9.51 12.61
N PRO A 319 0.11 10.43 13.45
CA PRO A 319 0.83 11.59 12.95
C PRO A 319 2.04 11.14 12.14
N GLY A 320 2.39 11.87 11.08
CA GLY A 320 3.52 11.52 10.20
C GLY A 320 4.11 12.75 9.51
N PHE A 321 5.31 12.62 8.94
CA PHE A 321 5.86 13.68 8.10
C PHE A 321 5.04 13.80 6.80
N ALA A 322 4.86 15.03 6.33
CA ALA A 322 4.31 15.34 5.01
C ALA A 322 5.21 16.38 4.32
N PRO A 323 5.11 16.59 3.00
CA PRO A 323 5.82 17.70 2.34
C PRO A 323 5.52 19.06 2.99
N PRO A 324 6.47 20.01 2.97
CA PRO A 324 6.24 21.37 3.47
C PRO A 324 4.99 22.02 2.84
N GLY A 325 4.17 22.66 3.67
CA GLY A 325 2.93 23.29 3.24
C GLY A 325 1.79 22.31 2.88
N ALA A 326 1.98 21.01 3.14
CA ALA A 326 0.92 20.02 3.00
C ALA A 326 -0.24 20.26 3.99
N SER A 327 -1.41 19.75 3.62
CA SER A 327 -2.57 19.64 4.50
C SER A 327 -3.11 18.21 4.47
N ILE A 328 -3.61 17.76 5.62
CA ILE A 328 -4.34 16.50 5.76
C ILE A 328 -5.83 16.84 5.85
N PRO A 329 -6.64 16.44 4.85
CA PRO A 329 -8.09 16.60 4.87
C PRO A 329 -8.77 15.79 5.97
#